data_AF-A0A7J9X997-F1
#
_entry.id   AF-A0A7J9X997-F1
#
_cell.length_a   1.000
_cell.length_b   1.000
_cell.length_c   1.000
_cell.angle_alpha   90.00
_cell.angle_beta   90.00
_cell.angle_gamma   90.00
#
_symmetry.space_group_name_H-M   'P 1'
#
loop_
_entity.id
_entity.type
_entity.pdbx_description
1 polymer ?
#
loop_
_entity_poly.entity_id
_entity_poly.type
_entity_poly.pdbx_seq_one_letter_code
_entity_poly.pdbx_strand_id
1 'polypeptide(L)'
;MSTPDEPSQNGSDPTAVPTEAEANALEAAQTSLGELTTLMTDVKTYADARYDAMGDQLAELAARVDGLENGQGGGDSGGGGDGGLDPAKFQPWSARATAQDWYELINWVDWMQQAYSLSGQTYDPVPPCWPAHQNVVEELAALQASWKAAMVDDVDGAGASDASLYWHDRWLYPTRERLSNCFLERCRIGQHELPKPPLRTKPDYLPAGVLPDAEA
;
A
#
# COMPACT_ATOMS: atom_id res chain seq x y z
N MET A 1 -70.85 9.64 -54.47
CA MET A 1 -69.79 8.68 -54.07
C MET A 1 -69.07 9.26 -52.87
N SER A 2 -68.71 8.41 -51.91
CA SER A 2 -67.97 8.68 -50.64
C SER A 2 -68.79 8.89 -49.36
N THR A 3 -69.06 7.76 -48.66
CA THR A 3 -68.67 7.36 -47.26
C THR A 3 -68.43 8.42 -46.16
N PRO A 4 -68.40 8.06 -44.84
CA PRO A 4 -68.75 6.81 -44.11
C PRO A 4 -69.70 7.05 -42.90
N ASP A 5 -70.48 6.07 -42.45
CA ASP A 5 -70.23 5.15 -41.30
C ASP A 5 -69.95 5.88 -39.97
N GLU A 6 -70.99 5.96 -39.14
CA GLU A 6 -70.98 6.53 -37.79
C GLU A 6 -70.74 5.37 -36.80
N PRO A 7 -69.58 5.29 -36.12
CA PRO A 7 -69.37 4.23 -35.14
C PRO A 7 -70.18 4.53 -33.88
N SER A 8 -71.15 3.66 -33.63
CA SER A 8 -71.87 3.47 -32.37
C SER A 8 -70.95 3.70 -31.17
N GLN A 9 -71.19 4.78 -30.43
CA GLN A 9 -70.50 5.04 -29.18
C GLN A 9 -70.92 3.97 -28.16
N ASN A 10 -70.01 3.03 -27.92
CA ASN A 10 -70.09 2.09 -26.82
C ASN A 10 -69.97 2.88 -25.52
N GLY A 11 -71.12 3.24 -24.93
CA GLY A 11 -71.19 3.88 -23.62
C GLY A 11 -70.67 2.92 -22.56
N SER A 12 -69.42 3.11 -22.15
CA SER A 12 -68.91 2.55 -20.90
C SER A 12 -69.68 3.19 -19.75
N ASP A 13 -70.60 2.42 -19.16
CA ASP A 13 -71.38 2.78 -17.99
C ASP A 13 -70.43 3.07 -16.80
N PRO A 14 -70.34 4.32 -16.31
CA PRO A 14 -69.47 4.68 -15.18
C PRO A 14 -69.97 4.13 -13.83
N THR A 15 -71.09 3.41 -13.82
CA THR A 15 -71.69 2.77 -12.63
C THR A 15 -71.59 1.23 -12.64
N ALA A 16 -70.86 0.62 -13.58
CA ALA A 16 -70.59 -0.81 -13.57
C ALA A 16 -69.84 -1.19 -12.27
N VAL A 17 -70.48 -2.00 -11.43
CA VAL A 17 -69.87 -2.55 -10.21
C VAL A 17 -68.64 -3.34 -10.63
N PRO A 18 -67.44 -3.03 -10.10
CA PRO A 18 -66.22 -3.73 -10.48
C PRO A 18 -66.39 -5.21 -10.22
N THR A 19 -65.95 -6.02 -11.17
CA THR A 19 -65.98 -7.47 -11.01
C THR A 19 -65.12 -7.87 -9.81
N GLU A 20 -65.46 -8.97 -9.14
CA GLU A 20 -64.69 -9.46 -7.98
C GLU A 20 -63.20 -9.66 -8.32
N ALA A 21 -62.90 -10.01 -9.58
CA ALA A 21 -61.54 -10.11 -10.11
C ALA A 21 -60.82 -8.74 -10.17
N GLU A 22 -61.50 -7.66 -10.56
CA GLU A 22 -60.93 -6.31 -10.61
C GLU A 22 -60.73 -5.72 -9.21
N ALA A 23 -61.65 -6.00 -8.28
CA ALA A 23 -61.50 -5.62 -6.88
C ALA A 23 -60.29 -6.31 -6.22
N ASN A 24 -60.14 -7.62 -6.42
CA ASN A 24 -58.99 -8.39 -5.92
C ASN A 24 -57.66 -7.93 -6.55
N ALA A 25 -57.67 -7.58 -7.84
CA ALA A 25 -56.48 -7.06 -8.51
C ALA A 25 -56.06 -5.68 -7.97
N LEU A 26 -57.03 -4.82 -7.63
CA LEU A 26 -56.75 -3.50 -7.04
C LEU A 26 -56.18 -3.64 -5.62
N GLU A 27 -56.71 -4.54 -4.80
CA GLU A 27 -56.19 -4.82 -3.45
C GLU A 27 -54.77 -5.41 -3.49
N ALA A 28 -54.51 -6.31 -4.43
CA ALA A 28 -53.16 -6.84 -4.68
C ALA A 28 -52.18 -5.72 -5.09
N ALA A 29 -52.60 -4.83 -5.99
CA ALA A 29 -51.77 -3.69 -6.42
C ALA A 29 -51.50 -2.71 -5.27
N GLN A 30 -52.50 -2.44 -4.42
CA GLN A 30 -52.34 -1.60 -3.22
C GLN A 30 -51.36 -2.23 -2.22
N THR A 31 -51.44 -3.55 -2.04
CA THR A 31 -50.52 -4.31 -1.18
C THR A 31 -49.08 -4.20 -1.70
N SER A 32 -48.84 -4.47 -2.99
CA SER A 32 -47.51 -4.37 -3.59
C SER A 32 -46.93 -2.95 -3.54
N LEU A 33 -47.76 -1.91 -3.64
CA LEU A 33 -47.32 -0.52 -3.53
C LEU A 33 -46.93 -0.15 -2.08
N GLY A 34 -47.62 -0.72 -1.09
CA GLY A 34 -47.24 -0.62 0.32
C GLY A 34 -45.92 -1.31 0.63
N GLU A 35 -45.69 -2.50 0.06
CA GLU A 35 -44.42 -3.24 0.17
C GLU A 35 -43.26 -2.46 -0.46
N LEU A 36 -43.44 -1.90 -1.66
CA LEU A 36 -42.43 -1.08 -2.33
C LEU A 36 -42.09 0.19 -1.53
N THR A 37 -43.08 0.83 -0.91
CA THR A 37 -42.85 2.01 -0.09
C THR A 37 -42.01 1.68 1.15
N THR A 38 -42.30 0.54 1.78
CA THR A 38 -41.52 0.01 2.90
C THR A 38 -40.09 -0.26 2.46
N LEU A 39 -39.91 -0.99 1.36
CA LEU A 39 -38.59 -1.33 0.82
C LEU A 39 -37.77 -0.06 0.48
N MET A 40 -38.40 0.94 -0.13
CA MET A 40 -37.74 2.20 -0.47
C MET A 40 -37.32 2.98 0.79
N THR A 41 -38.10 2.91 1.86
CA THR A 41 -37.77 3.51 3.15
C THR A 41 -36.60 2.79 3.83
N ASP A 42 -36.57 1.47 3.76
CA ASP A 42 -35.47 0.66 4.29
C ASP A 42 -34.17 0.90 3.54
N VAL A 43 -34.23 0.94 2.19
CA VAL A 43 -33.07 1.26 1.34
C VAL A 43 -32.55 2.66 1.66
N LYS A 44 -33.44 3.64 1.83
CA LYS A 44 -33.03 5.00 2.20
C LYS A 44 -32.34 5.02 3.57
N THR A 45 -32.93 4.35 4.56
CA THR A 45 -32.38 4.28 5.93
C THR A 45 -31.01 3.61 5.93
N TYR A 46 -30.86 2.52 5.17
CA TYR A 46 -29.59 1.83 5.00
C TYR A 46 -28.54 2.71 4.32
N ALA A 47 -28.91 3.42 3.26
CA ALA A 47 -28.02 4.33 2.55
C ALA A 47 -27.56 5.47 3.46
N ASP A 48 -28.47 6.11 4.19
CA ASP A 48 -28.17 7.20 5.12
C ASP A 48 -27.18 6.71 6.22
N ALA A 49 -27.44 5.56 6.84
CA ALA A 49 -26.52 4.96 7.82
C ALA A 49 -25.15 4.61 7.23
N ARG A 50 -25.11 4.16 5.97
CA ARG A 50 -23.85 3.86 5.26
C ARG A 50 -23.04 5.13 5.01
N TYR A 51 -23.70 6.23 4.64
CA TYR A 51 -23.05 7.53 4.43
C TYR A 51 -22.50 8.11 5.73
N ASP A 52 -23.27 8.04 6.82
CA ASP A 52 -22.80 8.49 8.14
C ASP A 52 -21.57 7.70 8.59
N ALA A 53 -21.61 6.37 8.47
CA ALA A 53 -20.46 5.52 8.78
C ALA A 53 -19.23 5.84 7.92
N MET A 54 -19.41 6.15 6.63
CA MET A 54 -18.30 6.61 5.79
C MET A 54 -17.76 7.98 6.24
N GLY A 55 -18.64 8.88 6.68
CA GLY A 55 -18.27 10.18 7.25
C GLY A 55 -17.42 10.02 8.50
N ASP A 56 -17.82 9.14 9.42
CA ASP A 56 -17.05 8.83 10.64
C ASP A 56 -15.67 8.26 10.31
N GLN A 57 -15.60 7.33 9.35
CA GLN A 57 -14.33 6.75 8.89
C GLN A 57 -13.40 7.80 8.27
N LEU A 58 -13.94 8.74 7.49
CA LEU A 58 -13.16 9.84 6.92
C LEU A 58 -12.68 10.82 7.99
N ALA A 59 -13.51 11.13 8.98
CA ALA A 59 -13.12 11.99 10.11
C ALA A 59 -12.01 11.35 10.95
N GLU A 60 -12.07 10.04 11.20
CA GLU A 60 -11.01 9.30 11.88
C GLU A 60 -9.70 9.33 11.07
N LEU A 61 -9.78 9.09 9.77
CA LEU A 61 -8.59 9.11 8.91
C LEU A 61 -7.97 10.51 8.85
N ALA A 62 -8.79 11.57 8.77
CA ALA A 62 -8.32 12.95 8.82
C ALA A 62 -7.60 13.26 10.14
N ALA A 63 -8.18 12.86 11.29
CA ALA A 63 -7.54 13.05 12.59
C ALA A 63 -6.20 12.28 12.71
N ARG A 64 -6.10 11.10 12.08
CA ARG A 64 -4.84 10.33 12.02
C ARG A 64 -3.79 11.02 11.15
N VAL A 65 -4.19 11.58 10.01
CA VAL A 65 -3.28 12.36 9.14
C VAL A 65 -2.80 13.61 9.88
N ASP A 66 -3.70 14.37 10.51
CA ASP A 66 -3.34 15.54 11.33
C ASP A 66 -2.38 15.16 12.47
N GLY A 67 -2.57 14.00 13.11
CA GLY A 67 -1.67 13.51 14.14
C GLY A 67 -0.26 13.15 13.62
N LEU A 68 -0.17 12.64 12.39
CA LEU A 68 1.10 12.36 11.72
C LEU A 68 1.79 13.65 11.25
N GLU A 69 1.05 14.59 10.69
CA GLU A 69 1.57 15.88 10.21
C GLU A 69 2.03 16.78 11.35
N ASN A 70 1.31 16.79 12.48
CA ASN A 70 1.66 17.60 13.65
C ASN A 70 2.63 16.89 14.62
N GLY A 71 3.18 15.73 14.25
CA GLY A 71 4.22 15.04 15.02
C GLY A 71 3.76 14.51 16.38
N GLN A 72 2.45 14.33 16.59
CA GLN A 72 1.87 13.88 17.86
C GLN A 72 1.83 12.35 17.92
N GLY A 73 2.96 11.71 17.60
CA GLY A 73 3.24 10.34 18.02
C GLY A 73 3.53 10.37 19.51
N GLY A 74 2.74 9.64 20.30
CA GLY A 74 2.87 9.57 21.76
C GLY A 74 4.31 9.38 22.21
N GLY A 75 4.89 10.46 22.72
CA GLY A 75 6.19 10.53 23.34
C GLY A 75 6.07 11.41 24.56
N ASP A 76 5.88 10.77 25.71
CA ASP A 76 5.98 11.36 27.03
C ASP A 76 7.19 12.30 27.10
N SER A 77 6.93 13.60 27.17
CA SER A 77 7.95 14.61 27.39
C SER A 77 8.21 14.70 28.89
N GLY A 78 8.85 13.65 29.41
CA GLY A 78 9.32 13.54 30.78
C GLY A 78 10.84 13.61 30.85
N GLY A 79 11.38 14.82 31.05
CA GLY A 79 12.70 15.02 31.65
C GLY A 79 13.89 15.06 30.69
N GLY A 80 14.70 16.12 30.83
CA GLY A 80 15.99 16.23 30.16
C GLY A 80 16.88 15.04 30.52
N GLY A 81 17.18 14.22 29.52
CA GLY A 81 18.10 13.10 29.58
C GLY A 81 18.79 12.97 28.23
N ASP A 82 20.11 12.83 28.30
CA ASP A 82 21.07 12.63 27.22
C ASP A 82 20.50 11.86 26.01
N GLY A 83 20.67 12.44 24.81
CA GLY A 83 20.03 12.03 23.54
C GLY A 83 20.58 10.72 22.97
N GLY A 84 20.47 9.63 23.71
CA GLY A 84 20.71 8.29 23.22
C GLY A 84 19.63 7.89 22.21
N LEU A 85 20.02 7.64 20.96
CA LEU A 85 19.15 7.00 19.97
C LEU A 85 18.68 5.66 20.53
N ASP A 86 17.37 5.50 20.74
CA ASP A 86 16.78 4.22 21.14
C ASP A 86 17.10 3.17 20.06
N PRO A 87 17.95 2.16 20.36
CA PRO A 87 18.35 1.16 19.37
C PRO A 87 17.17 0.34 18.87
N ALA A 88 16.09 0.23 19.65
CA ALA A 88 14.88 -0.48 19.25
C ALA A 88 14.13 0.26 18.13
N LYS A 89 14.31 1.58 17.98
CA LYS A 89 13.69 2.36 16.89
C LYS A 89 14.41 2.20 15.56
N PHE A 90 15.72 1.94 15.56
CA PHE A 90 16.54 1.86 14.36
C PHE A 90 16.98 0.41 14.06
N GLN A 91 15.99 -0.48 13.93
CA GLN A 91 16.25 -1.86 13.53
C GLN A 91 16.57 -1.94 12.03
N PRO A 92 17.49 -2.83 11.61
CA PRO A 92 17.73 -3.10 10.20
C PRO A 92 16.45 -3.58 9.53
N TRP A 93 16.29 -3.31 8.23
CA TRP A 93 15.09 -3.70 7.48
C TRP A 93 14.80 -5.19 7.68
N SER A 94 15.83 -6.05 7.62
CA SER A 94 15.68 -7.50 7.76
C SER A 94 15.10 -7.95 9.11
N ALA A 95 15.31 -7.17 10.18
CA ALA A 95 14.81 -7.50 11.52
C ALA A 95 13.36 -7.05 11.75
N ARG A 96 12.89 -6.03 11.02
CA ARG A 96 11.52 -5.50 11.12
C ARG A 96 10.60 -5.93 9.97
N ALA A 97 11.15 -6.48 8.89
CA ALA A 97 10.40 -6.91 7.72
C ALA A 97 9.49 -8.11 8.04
N THR A 98 8.25 -8.03 7.58
CA THR A 98 7.28 -9.12 7.61
C THR A 98 7.51 -10.10 6.45
N ALA A 99 6.84 -11.25 6.47
CA ALA A 99 6.88 -12.20 5.35
C ALA A 99 6.39 -11.57 4.04
N GLN A 100 5.44 -10.63 4.12
CA GLN A 100 4.93 -9.91 2.96
C GLN A 100 5.99 -8.97 2.39
N ASP A 101 6.70 -8.23 3.25
CA ASP A 101 7.79 -7.34 2.83
C ASP A 101 8.91 -8.11 2.10
N TRP A 102 9.24 -9.30 2.60
CA TRP A 102 10.17 -10.21 1.92
C TRP A 102 9.69 -10.65 0.55
N TYR A 103 8.42 -11.03 0.43
CA TYR A 103 7.84 -11.44 -0.86
C TYR A 103 7.85 -10.29 -1.88
N GLU A 104 7.49 -9.08 -1.44
CA GLU A 104 7.56 -7.88 -2.28
C GLU A 104 8.98 -7.56 -2.73
N LEU A 105 9.95 -7.67 -1.82
CA LEU A 105 11.35 -7.43 -2.16
C LEU A 105 11.86 -8.46 -3.17
N ILE A 106 11.56 -9.75 -3.00
CA ILE A 106 11.93 -10.82 -3.95
C ILE A 106 11.37 -10.53 -5.33
N ASN A 107 10.07 -10.29 -5.45
CA ASN A 107 9.44 -10.03 -6.75
C ASN A 107 9.99 -8.77 -7.41
N TRP A 108 10.27 -7.73 -6.62
CA TRP A 108 10.85 -6.50 -7.14
C TRP A 108 12.29 -6.70 -7.62
N VAL A 109 13.11 -7.47 -6.89
CA VAL A 109 14.47 -7.81 -7.32
C VAL A 109 14.44 -8.60 -8.63
N ASP A 110 13.58 -9.61 -8.74
CA ASP A 110 13.44 -10.41 -9.96
C ASP A 110 12.96 -9.56 -11.15
N TRP A 111 12.00 -8.68 -10.92
CA TRP A 111 11.54 -7.71 -11.92
C TRP A 111 12.67 -6.75 -12.32
N MET A 112 13.41 -6.19 -11.36
CA MET A 112 14.49 -5.24 -11.59
C MET A 112 15.60 -5.89 -12.43
N GLN A 113 15.97 -7.12 -12.13
CA GLN A 113 16.95 -7.85 -12.93
C GLN A 113 16.48 -8.03 -14.37
N GLN A 114 15.20 -8.39 -14.59
CA GLN A 114 14.63 -8.53 -15.93
C GLN A 114 14.54 -7.19 -16.67
N ALA A 115 14.05 -6.14 -16.01
CA ALA A 115 13.83 -4.81 -16.60
C ALA A 115 15.14 -4.12 -17.00
N TYR A 116 16.21 -4.33 -16.23
CA TYR A 116 17.52 -3.72 -16.43
C TYR A 116 18.60 -4.72 -16.89
N SER A 117 18.18 -5.85 -17.47
CA SER A 117 19.08 -6.77 -18.17
C SER A 117 19.47 -6.16 -19.52
N LEU A 118 20.67 -5.58 -19.59
CA LEU A 118 21.27 -5.21 -20.87
C LEU A 118 21.77 -6.50 -21.54
N SER A 119 21.10 -6.89 -22.63
CA SER A 119 21.48 -8.00 -23.50
C SER A 119 22.96 -7.91 -23.88
N GLY A 120 23.82 -8.66 -23.20
CA GLY A 120 25.26 -8.66 -23.46
C GLY A 120 26.14 -8.84 -22.22
N GLN A 121 25.66 -8.50 -21.01
CA GLN A 121 26.38 -8.86 -19.79
C GLN A 121 25.96 -10.24 -19.32
N THR A 122 26.91 -11.18 -19.31
CA THR A 122 26.69 -12.61 -19.09
C THR A 122 26.38 -13.00 -17.63
N TYR A 123 26.31 -12.03 -16.72
CA TYR A 123 26.11 -12.29 -15.30
C TYR A 123 25.09 -11.31 -14.72
N ASP A 124 23.98 -11.86 -14.26
CA ASP A 124 23.07 -11.17 -13.35
C ASP A 124 23.83 -10.76 -12.09
N PRO A 125 23.80 -9.47 -11.70
CA PRO A 125 24.60 -8.99 -10.57
C PRO A 125 24.07 -9.49 -9.22
N VAL A 126 22.83 -9.99 -9.14
CA VAL A 126 22.22 -10.46 -7.89
C VAL A 126 21.97 -11.98 -7.95
N PRO A 127 22.78 -12.81 -7.27
CA PRO A 127 22.62 -14.25 -7.24
C PRO A 127 21.41 -14.65 -6.39
N PRO A 128 20.83 -15.85 -6.61
CA PRO A 128 19.63 -16.31 -5.91
C PRO A 128 19.83 -16.49 -4.40
N CYS A 129 21.07 -16.55 -3.92
CA CYS A 129 21.38 -16.64 -2.49
C CYS A 129 21.41 -15.29 -1.77
N TRP A 130 21.10 -14.17 -2.43
CA TRP A 130 21.09 -12.83 -1.83
C TRP A 130 20.31 -12.72 -0.50
N PRO A 131 19.20 -13.46 -0.24
CA PRO A 131 18.50 -13.35 1.04
C PRO A 131 19.34 -13.83 2.25
N ALA A 132 20.36 -14.66 2.01
CA ALA A 132 21.29 -15.13 3.05
C ALA A 132 22.38 -14.10 3.40
N HIS A 133 22.45 -12.98 2.68
CA HIS A 133 23.47 -11.95 2.84
C HIS A 133 22.83 -10.66 3.38
N GLN A 134 22.85 -10.47 4.70
CA GLN A 134 22.14 -9.36 5.35
C GLN A 134 22.54 -7.98 4.80
N ASN A 135 23.81 -7.75 4.50
CA ASN A 135 24.28 -6.52 3.84
C ASN A 135 23.63 -6.30 2.46
N VAL A 136 23.46 -7.36 1.67
CA VAL A 136 22.78 -7.29 0.37
C VAL A 136 21.30 -7.02 0.55
N VAL A 137 20.67 -7.65 1.53
CA VAL A 137 19.25 -7.43 1.88
C VAL A 137 19.00 -5.96 2.20
N GLU A 138 19.82 -5.34 3.06
CA GLU A 138 19.65 -3.94 3.44
C GLU A 138 19.83 -2.99 2.25
N GLU A 139 20.84 -3.22 1.40
CA GLU A 139 21.07 -2.40 0.19
C GLU A 139 19.92 -2.53 -0.81
N LEU A 140 19.41 -3.75 -1.05
CA LEU A 140 18.30 -3.98 -1.97
C LEU A 140 16.99 -3.40 -1.43
N ALA A 141 16.72 -3.53 -0.13
CA ALA A 141 15.55 -2.94 0.50
C ALA A 141 15.57 -1.40 0.44
N ALA A 142 16.73 -0.79 0.70
CA ALA A 142 16.91 0.65 0.56
C ALA A 142 16.74 1.11 -0.90
N LEU A 143 17.30 0.35 -1.86
CA LEU A 143 17.15 0.64 -3.28
C LEU A 143 15.69 0.55 -3.72
N GLN A 144 14.96 -0.48 -3.30
CA GLN A 144 13.52 -0.62 -3.57
C GLN A 144 12.72 0.56 -2.99
N ALA A 145 12.99 0.95 -1.75
CA ALA A 145 12.31 2.07 -1.12
C ALA A 145 12.54 3.39 -1.89
N SER A 146 13.79 3.65 -2.29
CA SER A 146 14.13 4.82 -3.11
C SER A 146 13.49 4.79 -4.51
N TRP A 147 13.34 3.60 -5.10
CA TRP A 147 12.65 3.42 -6.38
C TRP A 147 11.16 3.73 -6.25
N LYS A 148 10.48 3.18 -5.23
CA LYS A 148 9.07 3.45 -4.96
C LYS A 148 8.84 4.95 -4.81
N ALA A 149 9.69 5.65 -4.05
CA ALA A 149 9.61 7.10 -3.88
C ALA A 149 9.81 7.87 -5.21
N ALA A 150 10.80 7.50 -6.01
CA ALA A 150 11.06 8.14 -7.30
C ALA A 150 9.92 7.93 -8.30
N MET A 151 9.34 6.73 -8.36
CA MET A 151 8.23 6.43 -9.28
C MET A 151 6.92 7.10 -8.85
N VAL A 152 6.66 7.23 -7.55
CA VAL A 152 5.50 7.98 -7.04
C VAL A 152 5.61 9.45 -7.48
N ASP A 153 6.79 10.06 -7.31
CA ASP A 153 7.02 11.44 -7.75
C ASP A 153 6.88 11.62 -9.27
N ASP A 154 7.31 10.64 -10.06
CA ASP A 154 7.16 10.62 -11.53
C ASP A 154 5.69 10.52 -11.98
N VAL A 155 4.89 9.70 -11.30
CA VAL A 155 3.49 9.43 -11.66
C VAL A 155 2.55 10.53 -11.15
N ASP A 156 2.75 10.99 -9.91
CA ASP A 156 1.87 11.95 -9.23
C ASP A 156 2.32 13.42 -9.40
N GLY A 157 3.55 13.64 -9.87
CA GLY A 157 4.09 14.97 -10.13
C GLY A 157 3.34 15.69 -11.25
N ALA A 158 2.82 16.88 -10.97
CA ALA A 158 2.09 17.73 -11.93
C ALA A 158 2.97 18.33 -13.07
N GLY A 159 4.12 17.73 -13.38
CA GLY A 159 5.09 18.16 -14.37
C GLY A 159 6.21 17.12 -14.57
N ALA A 160 7.10 17.36 -15.54
CA ALA A 160 8.22 16.46 -15.84
C ALA A 160 9.23 16.43 -14.67
N SER A 161 9.09 15.47 -13.76
CA SER A 161 10.05 15.19 -12.70
C SER A 161 11.32 14.54 -13.29
N ASP A 162 12.49 14.91 -12.76
CA ASP A 162 13.74 14.23 -13.04
C ASP A 162 14.07 13.14 -12.01
N ALA A 163 13.19 12.89 -11.03
CA ALA A 163 13.41 11.92 -9.96
C ALA A 163 13.69 10.51 -10.47
N SER A 164 12.96 10.06 -11.50
CA SER A 164 13.22 8.80 -12.19
C SER A 164 14.62 8.76 -12.77
N LEU A 165 15.02 9.78 -13.54
CA LEU A 165 16.34 9.83 -14.17
C LEU A 165 17.46 9.90 -13.11
N TYR A 166 17.27 10.72 -12.09
CA TYR A 166 18.17 10.86 -10.95
C TYR A 166 18.35 9.53 -10.23
N TRP A 167 17.27 8.76 -10.04
CA TRP A 167 17.34 7.46 -9.38
C TRP A 167 18.20 6.46 -10.15
N HIS A 168 18.08 6.43 -11.48
CA HIS A 168 18.91 5.55 -12.30
C HIS A 168 20.40 5.91 -12.15
N ASP A 169 20.74 7.20 -12.28
CA ASP A 169 22.12 7.69 -12.24
C ASP A 169 22.77 7.54 -10.85
N ARG A 170 22.04 7.92 -9.79
CA ARG A 170 22.61 8.05 -8.43
C ARG A 170 22.42 6.83 -7.54
N TRP A 171 21.38 6.02 -7.79
CA TRP A 171 21.06 4.90 -6.92
C TRP A 171 21.23 3.56 -7.61
N LEU A 172 20.61 3.34 -8.78
CA LEU A 172 20.63 2.03 -9.44
C LEU A 172 22.04 1.60 -9.83
N TYR A 173 22.73 2.34 -10.70
CA TYR A 173 24.02 1.90 -11.24
C TYR A 173 25.11 1.81 -10.16
N PRO A 174 25.28 2.79 -9.25
CA PRO A 174 26.26 2.68 -8.18
C PRO A 174 25.98 1.51 -7.22
N THR A 175 24.71 1.21 -6.94
CA THR A 175 24.37 0.08 -6.06
C THR A 175 24.67 -1.26 -6.74
N ARG A 176 24.38 -1.39 -8.04
CA ARG A 176 24.75 -2.60 -8.81
C ARG A 176 26.25 -2.86 -8.81
N GLU A 177 27.06 -1.81 -8.91
CA GLU A 177 28.53 -1.92 -8.81
C GLU A 177 28.98 -2.38 -7.42
N ARG A 178 28.39 -1.86 -6.33
CA ARG A 178 28.69 -2.33 -4.97
C ARG A 178 28.30 -3.79 -4.76
N LEU A 179 27.15 -4.20 -5.30
CA LEU A 179 26.68 -5.59 -5.25
C LEU A 179 27.66 -6.55 -5.93
N SER A 180 28.19 -6.20 -7.11
CA SER A 180 29.16 -7.02 -7.81
C SER A 180 30.52 -7.10 -7.11
N ASN A 181 30.97 -6.00 -6.50
CA ASN A 181 32.36 -5.86 -6.02
C ASN A 181 32.54 -6.17 -4.53
N CYS A 182 31.54 -5.93 -3.67
CA CYS A 182 31.76 -5.94 -2.22
C CYS A 182 31.09 -7.09 -1.49
N PHE A 183 30.01 -7.64 -2.04
CA PHE A 183 29.11 -8.48 -1.26
C PHE A 183 29.01 -9.92 -1.76
N LEU A 184 29.35 -10.16 -3.03
CA LEU A 184 29.04 -11.41 -3.72
C LEU A 184 30.26 -12.04 -4.41
N GLU A 185 31.47 -11.51 -4.22
CA GLU A 185 32.70 -12.02 -4.86
C GLU A 185 32.91 -13.54 -4.67
N ARG A 186 32.47 -14.08 -3.51
CA ARG A 186 32.59 -15.50 -3.16
C ARG A 186 31.30 -16.31 -3.31
N CYS A 187 30.19 -15.64 -3.62
CA CYS A 187 28.90 -16.28 -3.88
C CYS A 187 28.61 -16.27 -5.38
N ARG A 188 29.54 -16.82 -6.16
CA ARG A 188 29.39 -16.99 -7.61
C ARG A 188 29.11 -18.46 -7.91
N ILE A 189 27.94 -18.71 -8.53
CA ILE A 189 27.51 -19.97 -9.17
C ILE A 189 28.09 -21.24 -8.52
N GLY A 190 27.34 -21.82 -7.58
CA GLY A 190 27.62 -23.14 -7.00
C GLY A 190 28.59 -23.16 -5.83
N GLN A 191 29.22 -22.03 -5.49
CA GLN A 191 29.99 -21.86 -4.26
C GLN A 191 29.30 -20.80 -3.41
N HIS A 192 28.56 -21.22 -2.38
CA HIS A 192 27.95 -20.32 -1.40
C HIS A 192 28.70 -20.44 -0.09
N GLU A 193 29.16 -19.30 0.44
CA GLU A 193 29.73 -19.21 1.77
C GLU A 193 28.96 -18.18 2.58
N LEU A 194 28.51 -18.57 3.78
CA LEU A 194 27.86 -17.64 4.69
C LEU A 194 28.82 -16.52 5.10
N PRO A 195 28.32 -15.28 5.30
CA PRO A 195 29.13 -14.20 5.82
C PRO A 195 29.81 -14.60 7.14
N LYS A 196 31.10 -14.33 7.26
CA LYS A 196 31.79 -14.47 8.55
C LYS A 196 31.21 -13.43 9.52
N PRO A 197 31.04 -13.78 10.81
CA PRO A 197 30.57 -12.82 11.80
C PRO A 197 31.53 -11.62 11.85
N PRO A 198 31.01 -10.40 12.02
CA PRO A 198 31.84 -9.20 12.04
C PRO A 198 32.78 -9.24 13.25
N LEU A 199 34.02 -8.81 13.05
CA LEU A 199 34.93 -8.55 14.14
C LEU A 199 34.37 -7.36 14.94
N ARG A 200 34.16 -7.56 16.24
CA ARG A 200 33.79 -6.46 17.13
C ARG A 200 34.99 -5.54 17.31
N THR A 201 34.72 -4.23 17.35
CA THR A 201 35.72 -3.23 17.75
C THR A 201 36.31 -3.65 19.09
N LYS A 202 37.63 -3.79 19.15
CA LYS A 202 38.31 -4.10 20.41
C LYS A 202 38.43 -2.81 21.23
N PRO A 203 37.88 -2.75 22.44
CA PRO A 203 37.94 -1.55 23.28
C PRO A 203 39.38 -1.08 23.55
N ASP A 204 40.35 -2.00 23.53
CA ASP A 204 41.78 -1.73 23.74
C ASP A 204 42.41 -0.79 22.69
N TYR A 205 41.76 -0.60 21.53
CA TYR A 205 42.21 0.34 20.51
C TYR A 205 41.59 1.74 20.65
N LEU A 206 40.70 1.94 21.63
CA LEU A 206 40.15 3.27 21.91
C LEU A 206 41.20 4.14 22.62
N PRO A 207 41.26 5.46 22.33
CA PRO A 207 42.11 6.38 23.07
C PRO A 207 41.84 6.33 24.58
N ALA A 208 42.89 6.52 25.38
CA ALA A 208 42.76 6.54 26.84
C ALA A 208 41.77 7.65 27.27
N GLY A 209 40.85 7.30 28.18
CA GLY A 209 39.81 8.21 28.71
C GLY A 209 38.53 8.32 27.89
N VAL A 210 38.35 7.52 26.82
CA VAL A 210 37.12 7.53 26.00
C VAL A 210 36.01 6.64 26.57
N LEU A 211 36.37 5.54 27.24
CA LEU A 211 35.40 4.70 27.91
C LEU A 211 35.11 5.29 29.31
N PRO A 212 33.84 5.36 29.74
CA PRO A 212 33.54 5.71 31.12
C PRO A 212 34.23 4.71 32.04
N ASP A 213 34.83 5.20 33.13
CA ASP A 213 35.44 4.35 34.15
C ASP A 213 34.38 3.33 34.57
N ALA A 214 34.64 2.05 34.28
CA ALA A 214 33.72 0.97 34.64
C ALA A 214 33.56 1.01 36.16
N GLU A 215 32.39 1.43 36.63
CA GLU A 215 32.06 1.44 38.07
C GLU A 215 32.31 0.04 38.64
N ALA A 216 33.14 0.01 39.68
CA ALA A 216 33.60 -1.17 40.40
C ALA A 216 32.52 -1.76 41.33
#